data_AF-A0A7W0XA05-F1
#
_entry.id   AF-A0A7W0XA05-F1
#
_cell.length_a   1.000
_cell.length_b   1.000
_cell.length_c   1.000
_cell.angle_alpha   90.00
_cell.angle_beta   90.00
_cell.angle_gamma   90.00
#
_symmetry.space_group_name_H-M   'P 1'
#
loop_
_entity.id
_entity.type
_entity.pdbx_description
1 polymer ?
#
loop_
_entity_poly.entity_id
_entity_poly.type
_entity_poly.pdbx_seq_one_letter_code
_entity_poly.pdbx_strand_id
1 'polypeptide(L)' 'MPTLVLVDGSSYLYRAFHALPDLRTSKAEPTGALRGVLSMLR' A
#
# COMPACT_ATOMS: atom_id res chain seq x y z
N MET A 1 -2.12 18.86 21.91
CA MET A 1 -3.05 18.75 20.76
C MET A 1 -2.74 17.45 20.05
N PRO A 2 -3.72 16.59 19.75
CA PRO A 2 -3.48 15.38 18.97
C PRO A 2 -3.10 15.73 17.52
N THR A 3 -2.18 14.97 16.94
CA THR A 3 -1.78 15.13 15.53
C THR A 3 -2.81 14.46 14.63
N LEU A 4 -3.36 15.21 13.66
CA LEU A 4 -4.22 14.69 12.60
C LEU A 4 -3.40 14.57 11.31
N VAL A 5 -3.39 13.38 10.71
CA VAL A 5 -2.76 13.13 9.41
C VAL A 5 -3.85 12.79 8.39
N LEU A 6 -3.85 13.49 7.26
CA LEU A 6 -4.72 13.21 6.12
C LEU A 6 -3.89 12.65 4.97
N VAL A 7 -4.34 11.55 4.39
CA VAL A 7 -3.63 10.83 3.32
C VAL A 7 -4.52 10.76 2.09
N ASP A 8 -3.97 11.12 0.92
CA ASP A 8 -4.63 10.87 -0.37
C ASP A 8 -4.55 9.38 -0.71
N GLY A 9 -5.66 8.67 -0.49
CA GLY A 9 -5.72 7.22 -0.72
C GLY A 9 -5.41 6.79 -2.15
N SER A 10 -5.79 7.57 -3.16
CA SER A 10 -5.62 7.20 -4.57
C SER A 10 -4.17 7.30 -5.00
N SER A 11 -3.51 8.43 -4.74
CA SER A 11 -2.08 8.59 -5.03
C SER A 11 -1.22 7.63 -4.21
N TYR A 12 -1.61 7.40 -2.95
CA TYR A 12 -0.90 6.48 -2.06
C TYR A 12 -1.00 5.02 -2.53
N LEU A 13 -2.19 4.58 -2.94
CA LEU A 13 -2.40 3.24 -3.51
C LEU A 13 -1.66 3.07 -4.85
N TYR A 14 -1.70 4.08 -5.73
CA TYR A 14 -1.00 4.05 -7.02
C TYR A 14 0.51 3.85 -6.84
N ARG A 15 1.11 4.60 -5.91
CA ARG A 15 2.54 4.47 -5.58
C ARG A 15 2.86 3.08 -5.01
N ALA A 16 2.04 2.59 -4.07
CA ALA A 16 2.22 1.27 -3.48
C ALA A 16 2.14 0.14 -4.53
N PHE A 17 1.24 0.26 -5.51
CA PHE A 17 1.08 -0.73 -6.58
C PHE A 17 2.31 -0.81 -7.49
N HIS A 18 2.95 0.32 -7.82
CA HIS A 18 4.09 0.36 -8.73
C HIS A 18 5.47 0.25 -8.05
N ALA A 19 5.54 0.33 -6.72
CA ALA A 19 6.81 0.36 -6.00
C ALA A 19 7.37 -1.02 -5.63
N LEU A 20 6.54 -2.07 -5.66
CA LEU A 20 6.90 -3.41 -5.21
C LEU A 20 6.94 -4.40 -6.39
N PRO A 21 7.73 -5.49 -6.30
CA PRO A 21 7.65 -6.58 -7.27
C PRO A 21 6.27 -7.25 -7.23
N ASP A 22 5.97 -8.12 -8.21
CA ASP A 22 4.71 -8.88 -8.21
C ASP A 22 4.67 -9.83 -7.00
N LEU A 23 3.92 -9.42 -5.97
CA LEU A 23 3.73 -10.18 -4.74
C LEU A 23 2.37 -10.86 -4.76
N ARG A 24 2.39 -12.18 -4.62
CA ARG A 24 1.20 -13.02 -4.66
C ARG A 24 1.09 -13.98 -3.49
N THR A 25 -0.13 -14.37 -3.17
CA THR A 25 -0.40 -15.48 -2.23
C THR A 25 -0.06 -16.82 -2.88
N SER A 26 -0.10 -17.91 -2.09
CA SER A 26 0.03 -19.28 -2.62
C SER A 26 -1.08 -19.67 -3.61
N LYS A 27 -2.20 -18.94 -3.62
CA LYS A 27 -3.29 -19.08 -4.60
C LYS A 27 -3.16 -18.12 -5.79
N ALA A 28 -1.99 -17.49 -5.96
CA ALA A 28 -1.68 -16.53 -7.01
C ALA A 28 -2.47 -15.21 -7.00
N GLU A 29 -3.12 -14.86 -5.87
CA GLU A 29 -3.84 -13.60 -5.72
C GLU A 29 -2.86 -12.43 -5.49
N PRO A 30 -3.03 -11.27 -6.15
CA PRO A 30 -2.13 -10.13 -6.01
C PRO A 30 -2.27 -9.44 -4.64
N THR A 31 -1.15 -9.09 -4.02
CA THR A 31 -1.12 -8.48 -2.67
C THR A 31 -0.19 -7.28 -2.55
N GLY A 32 0.58 -6.96 -3.60
CA GLY A 32 1.63 -5.93 -3.57
C GLY A 32 1.12 -4.57 -3.09
N ALA A 33 0.07 -4.03 -3.71
CA ALA A 33 -0.48 -2.72 -3.34
C ALA A 33 -0.92 -2.66 -1.87
N LEU A 34 -1.60 -3.70 -1.38
CA LEU A 34 -2.06 -3.72 0.02
C LEU A 34 -0.89 -3.78 0.99
N ARG A 35 0.12 -4.62 0.71
CA ARG A 35 1.35 -4.69 1.50
C ARG A 35 2.12 -3.37 1.50
N GLY A 36 2.19 -2.69 0.35
CA GLY A 36 2.84 -1.39 0.22
C GLY A 36 2.13 -0.28 0.99
N VAL A 37 0.81 -0.19 0.90
CA VAL A 37 0.04 0.80 1.67
C VAL A 37 0.26 0.61 3.17
N LEU A 38 0.19 -0.63 3.67
CA LEU A 38 0.37 -0.91 5.10
C LEU A 38 1.80 -0.67 5.58
N SER A 39 2.82 -0.86 4.73
CA SER A 39 4.21 -0.58 5.12
C SER A 39 4.51 0.92 5.15
N MET A 40 3.85 1.71 4.30
CA MET A 40 4.03 3.16 4.26
C MET A 40 3.32 3.87 5.41
N LEU A 41 2.29 3.25 6.01
CA LEU A 41 1.54 3.78 7.16
C LEU A 41 2.14 3.42 8.53
N ARG A 42 3.22 2.60 8.55
CA ARG A 42 4.01 2.34 9.76
C ARG A 42 4.87 3.54 10.11
#